data_AF-A0A7S3SUH0-F1
#
_entry.id   AF-A0A7S3SUH0-F1
#
_cell.length_a   1.000
_cell.length_b   1.000
_cell.length_c   1.000
_cell.angle_alpha   90.00
_cell.angle_beta   90.00
_cell.angle_gamma   90.00
#
_symmetry.space_group_name_H-M   'P 1'
#
loop_
_entity.id
_entity.type
_entity.pdbx_description
1 polymer ?
#
loop_
_entity_poly.entity_id
_entity_poly.type
_entity_poly.pdbx_seq_one_letter_code
_entity_poly.pdbx_strand_id
1 'polypeptide(L)'
;TTASTMHTPLPTPTATPRPLPSPLRSPMPTPMQGMRRMQSPPPAPARGRPAAMPRHWKGPVRMQSTPPPRLRGDSPARTPQTPRTPRTPARAPNPQQDMGAAKRGGLGSGRALETGEFFLGSKSFDPMHPELRSQLLPVLGIQAGADIEKAKGVQGGLNDGIWFVRNGTEELVLKLVKFDPRRPEQLVEAECFKRLYRENPEIVHDAQVAFPHHILRLLGDRGVR
;
A
#
# COMPACT_ATOMS: atom_id res chain seq x y z
N THR A 1 -6.65 23.16 55.46
CA THR A 1 -6.74 21.69 55.59
C THR A 1 -8.19 21.31 55.47
N THR A 2 -8.66 21.00 54.27
CA THR A 2 -10.06 20.65 54.00
C THR A 2 -10.06 19.41 53.12
N ALA A 3 -10.37 18.26 53.73
CA ALA A 3 -10.38 16.96 53.09
C ALA A 3 -11.74 16.73 52.43
N SER A 4 -11.81 16.84 51.11
CA SER A 4 -12.98 16.44 50.32
C SER A 4 -12.99 14.93 50.14
N THR A 5 -13.93 14.28 50.81
CA THR A 5 -14.24 12.86 50.66
C THR A 5 -15.05 12.66 49.37
N MET A 6 -14.46 12.04 48.36
CA MET A 6 -15.18 11.68 47.13
C MET A 6 -15.87 10.32 47.29
N HIS A 7 -17.20 10.35 47.23
CA HIS A 7 -18.09 9.21 47.23
C HIS A 7 -17.98 8.44 45.90
N THR A 8 -17.74 7.13 45.96
CA THR A 8 -17.70 6.25 44.78
C THR A 8 -19.09 5.66 44.54
N PRO A 9 -19.70 5.82 43.35
CA PRO A 9 -21.00 5.21 43.04
C PRO A 9 -20.88 3.71 42.72
N LEU A 10 -21.87 2.95 43.18
CA LEU A 10 -22.04 1.50 43.03
C LEU A 10 -22.33 1.12 41.56
N PRO A 11 -21.80 0.00 41.03
CA PRO A 11 -22.13 -0.47 39.68
C PRO A 11 -23.54 -1.06 39.60
N THR A 12 -24.31 -0.64 38.60
CA THR A 12 -25.64 -1.15 38.24
C THR A 12 -25.54 -2.52 37.52
N PRO A 13 -26.47 -3.46 37.77
CA PRO A 13 -26.45 -4.78 37.14
C PRO A 13 -26.84 -4.71 35.66
N THR A 14 -25.99 -5.33 34.83
CA THR A 14 -26.13 -5.49 33.38
C THR A 14 -27.32 -6.37 33.03
N ALA A 15 -28.29 -5.82 32.30
CA ALA A 15 -29.44 -6.54 31.79
C ALA A 15 -29.01 -7.54 30.69
N THR A 16 -29.35 -8.82 30.89
CA THR A 16 -29.12 -9.91 29.94
C THR A 16 -30.10 -9.79 28.75
N PRO A 17 -29.62 -9.78 27.49
CA PRO A 17 -30.51 -9.72 26.33
C PRO A 17 -31.23 -11.05 26.10
N ARG A 18 -32.55 -10.96 25.86
CA ARG A 18 -33.43 -12.07 25.46
C ARG A 18 -33.03 -12.62 24.08
N PRO A 19 -33.04 -13.94 23.86
CA PRO A 19 -32.85 -14.52 22.53
C PRO A 19 -34.04 -14.23 21.61
N LEU A 20 -33.75 -13.82 20.37
CA LEU A 20 -34.72 -13.61 19.31
C LEU A 20 -35.18 -14.96 18.69
N PRO A 21 -36.45 -15.09 18.26
CA PRO A 21 -36.93 -16.26 17.56
C PRO A 21 -36.34 -16.39 16.15
N SER A 22 -36.00 -17.62 15.77
CA SER A 22 -35.41 -17.96 14.46
C SER A 22 -36.36 -17.67 13.30
N PRO A 23 -35.86 -17.19 12.14
CA PRO A 23 -36.70 -16.96 10.97
C PRO A 23 -37.18 -18.27 10.33
N LEU A 24 -38.47 -18.28 9.99
CA LEU A 24 -39.18 -19.30 9.25
C LEU A 24 -38.48 -19.58 7.91
N ARG A 25 -38.16 -20.85 7.64
CA ARG A 25 -37.66 -21.34 6.35
C ARG A 25 -38.68 -21.08 5.24
N SER A 26 -38.31 -20.28 4.25
CA SER A 26 -39.05 -20.19 2.99
C SER A 26 -38.73 -21.41 2.10
N PRO A 27 -39.72 -21.98 1.38
CA PRO A 27 -39.53 -23.12 0.49
C PRO A 27 -38.77 -22.74 -0.79
N MET A 28 -38.00 -23.70 -1.32
CA MET A 28 -37.20 -23.56 -2.53
C MET A 28 -38.05 -23.40 -3.80
N PRO A 29 -37.59 -22.63 -4.80
CA PRO A 29 -38.19 -22.66 -6.14
C PRO A 29 -37.76 -23.90 -6.93
N THR A 30 -38.74 -24.50 -7.60
CA THR A 30 -38.67 -25.63 -8.52
C THR A 30 -37.82 -25.32 -9.76
N PRO A 31 -37.00 -26.26 -10.27
CA PRO A 31 -36.28 -26.06 -11.53
C PRO A 31 -37.23 -26.26 -12.72
N MET A 32 -37.56 -25.17 -13.42
CA MET A 32 -38.16 -25.24 -14.75
C MET A 32 -37.09 -25.70 -15.74
N GLN A 33 -37.16 -26.96 -16.18
CA GLN A 33 -36.48 -27.45 -17.36
C GLN A 33 -37.11 -26.81 -18.60
N GLY A 34 -36.59 -25.63 -18.97
CA GLY A 34 -36.87 -25.00 -20.25
C GLY A 34 -35.97 -25.59 -21.34
N MET A 35 -36.58 -26.31 -22.28
CA MET A 35 -35.98 -26.80 -23.51
C MET A 35 -35.22 -25.67 -24.23
N ARG A 36 -33.90 -25.66 -24.14
CA ARG A 36 -33.04 -24.86 -25.03
C ARG A 36 -32.87 -25.61 -26.34
N ARG A 37 -33.69 -25.19 -27.29
CA ARG A 37 -33.53 -25.38 -28.74
C ARG A 37 -32.05 -25.13 -29.10
N MET A 38 -31.38 -26.13 -29.66
CA MET A 38 -30.06 -25.96 -30.28
C MET A 38 -30.20 -24.94 -31.41
N GLN A 39 -29.81 -23.70 -31.15
CA GLN A 39 -29.46 -22.77 -32.21
C GLN A 39 -27.97 -22.97 -32.46
N SER A 40 -27.67 -23.39 -33.69
CA SER A 40 -26.33 -23.49 -34.23
C SER A 40 -25.55 -22.19 -33.96
N PRO A 41 -24.27 -22.26 -33.56
CA PRO A 41 -23.47 -21.06 -33.37
C PRO A 41 -23.35 -20.30 -34.70
N PRO A 42 -23.38 -18.95 -34.68
CA PRO A 42 -23.05 -18.17 -35.86
C PRO A 42 -21.61 -18.46 -36.31
N PRO A 43 -21.32 -18.38 -37.62
CA PRO A 43 -19.96 -18.59 -38.14
C PRO A 43 -19.01 -17.61 -37.46
N ALA A 44 -17.88 -18.14 -36.98
CA ALA A 44 -16.83 -17.33 -36.37
C ALA A 44 -16.40 -16.20 -37.33
N PRO A 45 -16.21 -14.96 -36.84
CA PRO A 45 -15.62 -13.91 -37.66
C PRO A 45 -14.27 -14.42 -38.15
N ALA A 46 -14.10 -14.38 -39.48
CA ALA A 46 -12.86 -14.76 -40.13
C ALA A 46 -11.70 -14.10 -39.39
N ARG A 47 -10.78 -14.92 -38.87
CA ARG A 47 -9.51 -14.48 -38.30
C ARG A 47 -8.80 -13.68 -39.40
N GLY A 48 -8.98 -12.37 -39.36
CA GLY A 48 -8.15 -11.43 -40.09
C GLY A 48 -6.71 -11.78 -39.76
N ARG A 49 -5.94 -12.16 -40.78
CA ARG A 49 -4.51 -12.42 -40.68
C ARG A 49 -3.90 -11.22 -39.95
N PRO A 50 -3.11 -11.42 -38.88
CA PRO A 50 -2.39 -10.31 -38.29
C PRO A 50 -1.54 -9.69 -39.41
N ALA A 51 -1.78 -8.40 -39.67
CA ALA A 51 -0.91 -7.61 -40.52
C ALA A 51 0.52 -7.84 -40.03
N ALA A 52 1.38 -8.28 -40.96
CA ALA A 52 2.79 -8.47 -40.69
C ALA A 52 3.33 -7.17 -40.09
N MET A 53 3.70 -7.21 -38.82
CA MET A 53 4.37 -6.09 -38.19
C MET A 53 5.68 -5.82 -38.97
N PRO A 54 5.97 -4.56 -39.33
CA PRO A 54 7.23 -4.23 -39.96
C PRO A 54 8.37 -4.59 -39.02
N ARG A 55 9.25 -5.49 -39.48
CA ARG A 55 10.42 -6.06 -38.77
C ARG A 55 11.54 -5.04 -38.49
N HIS A 56 11.20 -3.81 -38.11
CA HIS A 56 12.19 -2.75 -37.86
C HIS A 56 12.05 -2.12 -36.46
N TRP A 57 11.62 -2.88 -35.46
CA TRP A 57 11.89 -2.46 -34.08
C TRP A 57 13.38 -2.69 -33.79
N LYS A 58 14.20 -1.66 -34.01
CA LYS A 58 15.55 -1.57 -33.43
C LYS A 58 15.34 -1.43 -31.93
N GLY A 59 15.48 -2.54 -31.21
CA GLY A 59 15.45 -2.55 -29.75
C GLY A 59 16.44 -1.53 -29.16
N PRO A 60 16.27 -1.14 -27.90
CA PRO A 60 17.19 -0.21 -27.26
C PRO A 60 18.60 -0.79 -27.37
N VAL A 61 19.49 0.01 -27.96
CA VAL A 61 20.92 -0.27 -28.06
C VAL A 61 21.38 -0.61 -26.66
N ARG A 62 21.74 -1.88 -26.45
CA ARG A 62 22.43 -2.34 -25.27
C ARG A 62 23.74 -1.55 -25.23
N MET A 63 23.77 -0.47 -24.45
CA MET A 63 25.02 0.21 -24.14
C MET A 63 25.89 -0.81 -23.44
N GLN A 64 26.82 -1.39 -24.19
CA GLN A 64 27.89 -2.18 -23.66
C GLN A 64 28.74 -1.20 -22.86
N SER A 65 28.52 -1.18 -21.54
CA SER A 65 29.37 -0.50 -20.60
C SER A 65 30.75 -1.16 -20.69
N THR A 66 31.66 -0.52 -21.42
CA THR A 66 33.09 -0.83 -21.37
C THR A 66 33.55 -0.64 -19.93
N PRO A 67 34.12 -1.68 -19.27
CA PRO A 67 34.69 -1.50 -17.95
C PRO A 67 35.92 -0.56 -18.06
N PRO A 68 36.10 0.38 -17.13
CA PRO A 68 37.31 1.21 -17.11
C PRO A 68 38.55 0.35 -16.79
N PRO A 69 39.73 0.71 -17.32
CA PRO A 69 40.97 0.02 -17.03
C PRO A 69 41.30 0.15 -15.53
N ARG A 70 41.45 -0.99 -14.86
CA ARG A 70 41.94 -1.07 -13.47
C ARG A 70 43.40 -0.65 -13.45
N LEU A 71 43.67 0.57 -13.04
CA LEU A 71 45.00 0.98 -12.61
C LEU A 71 45.31 0.27 -11.29
N ARG A 72 46.17 -0.77 -11.38
CA ARG A 72 46.89 -1.31 -10.23
C ARG A 72 47.79 -0.22 -9.68
N GLY A 73 47.39 0.36 -8.57
CA GLY A 73 48.26 1.14 -7.69
C GLY A 73 48.56 0.32 -6.46
N ASP A 74 49.75 -0.26 -6.42
CA ASP A 74 50.42 -0.71 -5.20
C ASP A 74 50.50 0.45 -4.21
N SER A 75 50.11 0.21 -2.95
CA SER A 75 50.64 0.96 -1.81
C SER A 75 50.56 0.12 -0.52
N PRO A 76 51.70 -0.05 0.18
CA PRO A 76 51.80 -0.81 1.42
C PRO A 76 51.62 0.08 2.67
N ALA A 77 51.70 -0.58 3.83
CA ALA A 77 52.03 -0.06 5.16
C ALA A 77 50.86 0.37 6.08
N ARG A 78 50.34 -0.64 6.79
CA ARG A 78 50.36 -0.74 8.27
C ARG A 78 50.64 0.57 9.03
N THR A 79 49.66 1.01 9.82
CA THR A 79 49.89 1.80 11.04
C THR A 79 48.88 1.43 12.14
N PRO A 80 49.21 1.72 13.42
CA PRO A 80 48.88 0.87 14.56
C PRO A 80 47.58 1.20 15.30
N GLN A 81 47.16 0.20 16.08
CA GLN A 81 46.02 0.16 16.98
C GLN A 81 46.07 1.28 18.03
N THR A 82 44.94 1.94 18.25
CA THR A 82 44.70 2.82 19.39
C THR A 82 44.07 2.08 20.58
N PRO A 83 44.32 2.55 21.83
CA PRO A 83 43.95 1.83 23.04
C PRO A 83 42.46 1.92 23.38
N ARG A 84 41.95 0.82 23.92
CA ARG A 84 40.61 0.62 24.47
C ARG A 84 40.35 1.55 25.66
N THR A 85 39.26 2.30 25.60
CA THR A 85 38.68 2.98 26.77
C THR A 85 37.83 2.01 27.62
N PRO A 86 37.83 2.17 28.95
CA PRO A 86 37.12 1.31 29.88
C PRO A 86 35.60 1.53 29.90
N ARG A 87 34.90 0.41 30.14
CA ARG A 87 33.45 0.22 30.20
C ARG A 87 32.82 1.00 31.35
N THR A 88 31.77 1.76 31.04
CA THR A 88 30.79 2.28 32.01
C THR A 88 29.76 1.19 32.33
N PRO A 89 29.39 0.97 33.60
CA PRO A 89 28.44 -0.07 33.99
C PRO A 89 26.99 0.24 33.55
N ALA A 90 26.27 -0.86 33.34
CA ALA A 90 24.94 -0.96 32.77
C ALA A 90 23.87 -0.19 33.57
N ARG A 91 23.16 0.69 32.86
CA ARG A 91 21.85 1.18 33.28
C ARG A 91 20.78 0.26 32.70
N ALA A 92 19.94 -0.30 33.56
CA ALA A 92 18.88 -1.24 33.22
C ALA A 92 17.92 -0.66 32.15
N PRO A 93 17.53 -1.44 31.12
CA PRO A 93 16.45 -1.07 30.24
C PRO A 93 15.10 -1.31 30.93
N ASN A 94 14.37 -0.22 31.17
CA ASN A 94 12.94 -0.24 31.46
C ASN A 94 12.20 -0.87 30.26
N PRO A 95 11.40 -1.93 30.41
CA PRO A 95 10.48 -2.37 29.38
C PRO A 95 9.20 -1.53 29.47
N GLN A 96 9.28 -0.26 29.09
CA GLN A 96 8.08 0.47 28.67
C GLN A 96 7.98 0.28 27.17
N GLN A 97 7.01 -0.55 26.80
CA GLN A 97 6.48 -0.71 25.46
C GLN A 97 6.17 0.68 24.89
N ASP A 98 7.07 1.17 24.05
CA ASP A 98 6.85 2.31 23.19
C ASP A 98 5.86 1.87 22.11
N MET A 99 4.56 2.03 22.40
CA MET A 99 3.55 1.97 21.36
C MET A 99 3.82 3.16 20.45
N GLY A 100 4.43 2.85 19.30
CA GLY A 100 4.91 3.78 18.29
C GLY A 100 4.02 5.00 18.18
N ALA A 101 4.55 6.12 18.67
CA ALA A 101 4.08 7.42 18.30
C ALA A 101 4.25 7.54 16.78
N ALA A 102 3.19 7.22 16.05
CA ALA A 102 3.05 7.61 14.66
C ALA A 102 3.35 9.11 14.60
N LYS A 103 4.51 9.46 14.06
CA LYS A 103 4.88 10.84 13.77
C LYS A 103 3.74 11.42 12.94
N ARG A 104 2.88 12.20 13.57
CA ARG A 104 1.83 12.94 12.88
C ARG A 104 2.55 14.04 12.10
N GLY A 105 2.89 13.73 10.85
CA GLY A 105 3.40 14.70 9.90
C GLY A 105 2.36 15.82 9.75
N GLY A 106 2.70 17.00 10.25
CA GLY A 106 1.96 18.21 9.92
C GLY A 106 2.05 18.42 8.42
N LEU A 107 0.91 18.62 7.76
CA LEU A 107 0.71 18.82 6.32
C LEU A 107 1.44 20.03 5.70
N GLY A 108 2.48 20.58 6.33
CA GLY A 108 3.02 21.92 6.04
C GLY A 108 4.52 22.08 5.84
N SER A 109 5.38 21.05 5.87
CA SER A 109 6.80 21.24 5.53
C SER A 109 7.44 19.99 4.94
N GLY A 110 7.64 20.04 3.62
CA GLY A 110 8.39 19.07 2.83
C GLY A 110 7.59 17.83 2.49
N ARG A 111 6.93 17.82 1.32
CA ARG A 111 6.32 16.61 0.73
C ARG A 111 7.42 15.62 0.32
N ALA A 112 8.04 14.94 1.27
CA ALA A 112 8.92 13.81 0.98
C ALA A 112 8.09 12.59 0.57
N LEU A 113 8.67 11.70 -0.23
CA LEU A 113 8.05 10.40 -0.50
C LEU A 113 8.06 9.56 0.79
N GLU A 114 6.88 9.26 1.32
CA GLU A 114 6.73 8.42 2.49
C GLU A 114 6.54 6.95 2.11
N THR A 115 7.23 6.05 2.81
CA THR A 115 7.11 4.61 2.58
C THR A 115 6.78 3.91 3.89
N GLY A 116 5.84 2.98 3.87
CA GLY A 116 5.42 2.28 5.08
C GLY A 116 4.74 0.95 4.82
N GLU A 117 4.29 0.34 5.90
CA GLU A 117 3.51 -0.91 5.88
C GLU A 117 2.13 -0.65 6.47
N PHE A 118 1.10 -1.32 5.95
CA PHE A 118 -0.27 -1.17 6.39
C PHE A 118 -0.91 -2.54 6.61
N PHE A 119 -1.28 -2.81 7.86
CA PHE A 119 -1.85 -4.09 8.27
C PHE A 119 -3.34 -4.15 7.95
N LEU A 120 -3.71 -5.07 7.06
CA LEU A 120 -5.09 -5.29 6.63
C LEU A 120 -5.78 -6.41 7.41
N GLY A 121 -4.99 -7.32 7.99
CA GLY A 121 -5.47 -8.57 8.55
C GLY A 121 -6.11 -9.47 7.49
N SER A 122 -7.27 -10.06 7.82
CA SER A 122 -8.01 -10.98 6.95
C SER A 122 -8.85 -10.31 5.87
N LYS A 123 -8.92 -8.97 5.84
CA LYS A 123 -9.90 -8.22 5.05
C LYS A 123 -9.43 -8.03 3.60
N SER A 124 -10.36 -7.81 2.68
CA SER A 124 -10.03 -7.28 1.35
C SER A 124 -9.70 -5.79 1.45
N PHE A 125 -8.85 -5.27 0.57
CA PHE A 125 -8.57 -3.84 0.56
C PHE A 125 -9.73 -3.11 -0.11
N ASP A 126 -10.50 -2.37 0.69
CA ASP A 126 -11.53 -1.46 0.20
C ASP A 126 -11.49 -0.15 1.02
N PRO A 127 -10.93 0.93 0.47
CA PRO A 127 -10.79 2.19 1.19
C PRO A 127 -12.14 2.88 1.45
N MET A 128 -13.24 2.42 0.85
CA MET A 128 -14.58 2.90 1.16
C MET A 128 -15.18 2.24 2.42
N HIS A 129 -14.60 1.14 2.90
CA HIS A 129 -15.06 0.48 4.12
C HIS A 129 -14.74 1.35 5.36
N PRO A 130 -15.72 1.71 6.21
CA PRO A 130 -15.53 2.70 7.29
C PRO A 130 -14.37 2.39 8.24
N GLU A 131 -14.23 1.13 8.65
CA GLU A 131 -13.14 0.71 9.54
C GLU A 131 -11.77 0.88 8.88
N LEU A 132 -11.63 0.46 7.62
CA LEU A 132 -10.36 0.54 6.90
C LEU A 132 -10.00 2.00 6.65
N ARG A 133 -11.00 2.79 6.22
CA ARG A 133 -10.89 4.22 6.00
C ARG A 133 -10.40 4.95 7.25
N SER A 134 -10.96 4.63 8.43
CA SER A 134 -10.57 5.26 9.70
C SER A 134 -9.09 5.02 10.07
N GLN A 135 -8.51 3.91 9.61
CA GLN A 135 -7.11 3.55 9.84
C GLN A 135 -6.19 4.06 8.72
N LEU A 136 -6.66 4.01 7.47
CA LEU A 136 -5.87 4.35 6.28
C LEU A 136 -5.66 5.86 6.12
N LEU A 137 -6.71 6.68 6.30
CA LEU A 137 -6.61 8.12 6.04
C LEU A 137 -5.57 8.82 6.94
N PRO A 138 -5.48 8.53 8.26
CA PRO A 138 -4.41 9.10 9.09
C PRO A 138 -3.00 8.73 8.63
N VAL A 139 -2.80 7.50 8.14
CA VAL A 139 -1.49 7.03 7.63
C VAL A 139 -1.10 7.77 6.35
N LEU A 140 -2.08 8.17 5.55
CA LEU A 140 -1.88 8.97 4.33
C LEU A 140 -1.83 10.48 4.59
N GLY A 141 -1.98 10.93 5.84
CA GLY A 141 -2.12 12.34 6.19
C GLY A 141 -3.39 13.01 5.65
N ILE A 142 -4.43 12.24 5.31
CA ILE A 142 -5.68 12.72 4.72
C ILE A 142 -6.71 12.97 5.83
N GLN A 143 -7.50 14.04 5.70
CA GLN A 143 -8.56 14.33 6.67
C GLN A 143 -9.66 13.26 6.65
N ALA A 144 -10.22 12.95 7.82
CA ALA A 144 -11.24 11.90 7.97
C ALA A 144 -12.51 12.14 7.10
N GLY A 145 -12.83 13.40 6.82
CA GLY A 145 -13.96 13.82 6.01
C GLY A 145 -13.75 13.76 4.49
N ALA A 146 -12.59 13.29 4.01
CA ALA A 146 -12.31 13.24 2.57
C ALA A 146 -13.30 12.34 1.82
N ASP A 147 -13.73 12.75 0.64
CA ASP A 147 -14.60 11.93 -0.21
C ASP A 147 -13.76 10.90 -0.97
N ILE A 148 -14.25 9.66 -1.07
CA ILE A 148 -13.53 8.56 -1.75
C ILE A 148 -14.47 7.92 -2.77
N GLU A 149 -14.18 8.09 -4.05
CA GLU A 149 -14.94 7.50 -5.16
C GLU A 149 -14.08 6.45 -5.88
N LYS A 150 -14.63 5.26 -6.09
CA LYS A 150 -13.99 4.25 -6.95
C LYS A 150 -14.05 4.71 -8.41
N ALA A 151 -12.90 4.74 -9.08
CA ALA A 151 -12.83 5.13 -10.48
C ALA A 151 -13.65 4.19 -11.37
N LYS A 152 -14.50 4.77 -12.23
CA LYS A 152 -15.32 4.04 -13.21
C LYS A 152 -14.51 3.80 -14.48
N GLY A 153 -14.57 2.59 -15.04
CA GLY A 153 -13.92 2.25 -16.32
C GLY A 153 -12.97 1.05 -16.25
N VAL A 154 -12.25 0.81 -17.34
CA VAL A 154 -11.36 -0.35 -17.48
C VAL A 154 -10.12 -0.16 -16.61
N GLN A 155 -10.01 -0.97 -15.57
CA GLN A 155 -8.80 -1.14 -14.77
C GLN A 155 -7.85 -2.05 -15.56
N GLY A 156 -6.92 -1.44 -16.29
CA GLY A 156 -5.92 -2.17 -17.08
C GLY A 156 -4.67 -2.52 -16.28
N GLY A 157 -4.00 -3.61 -16.67
CA GLY A 157 -2.64 -3.95 -16.21
C GLY A 157 -2.59 -4.59 -14.83
N LEU A 158 -1.68 -4.09 -13.98
CA LEU A 158 -1.46 -4.58 -12.61
C LEU A 158 -2.33 -3.89 -11.55
N ASN A 159 -3.22 -3.00 -11.98
CA ASN A 159 -4.00 -2.17 -11.08
C ASN A 159 -5.25 -2.94 -10.64
N ASP A 160 -5.31 -3.33 -9.38
CA ASP A 160 -6.49 -4.00 -8.79
C ASP A 160 -7.58 -3.01 -8.37
N GLY A 161 -7.23 -1.74 -8.24
CA GLY A 161 -8.19 -0.71 -7.95
C GLY A 161 -7.59 0.68 -8.05
N ILE A 162 -8.44 1.63 -8.42
CA ILE A 162 -8.13 3.05 -8.47
C ILE A 162 -9.30 3.78 -7.81
N TRP A 163 -8.98 4.70 -6.90
CA TRP A 163 -9.95 5.56 -6.23
C TRP A 163 -9.48 7.01 -6.29
N PHE A 164 -10.42 7.93 -6.47
CA PHE A 164 -10.19 9.36 -6.33
C PHE A 164 -10.50 9.76 -4.89
N VAL A 165 -9.58 10.49 -4.27
CA VAL A 165 -9.73 10.98 -2.90
C VAL A 165 -9.73 12.50 -2.92
N ARG A 166 -10.82 13.13 -2.50
CA ARG A 166 -10.99 14.59 -2.50
C ARG A 166 -10.95 15.12 -1.07
N ASN A 167 -9.99 15.98 -0.79
CA ASN A 167 -9.75 16.55 0.53
C ASN A 167 -9.86 18.09 0.49
N GLY A 168 -11.02 18.59 0.05
CA GLY A 168 -11.32 20.02 -0.05
C GLY A 168 -10.52 20.74 -1.14
N THR A 169 -9.23 20.97 -0.89
CA THR A 169 -8.31 21.71 -1.77
C THR A 169 -7.51 20.81 -2.71
N GLU A 170 -7.47 19.51 -2.44
CA GLU A 170 -6.63 18.55 -3.18
C GLU A 170 -7.47 17.39 -3.71
N GLU A 171 -7.14 16.93 -4.92
CA GLU A 171 -7.62 15.68 -5.48
C GLU A 171 -6.43 14.73 -5.65
N LEU A 172 -6.51 13.58 -4.99
CA LEU A 172 -5.48 12.56 -4.97
C LEU A 172 -5.99 11.27 -5.63
N VAL A 173 -5.05 10.46 -6.11
CA VAL A 173 -5.36 9.13 -6.67
C VAL A 173 -4.75 8.07 -5.76
N LEU A 174 -5.59 7.19 -5.24
CA LEU A 174 -5.19 6.00 -4.52
C LEU A 174 -5.19 4.81 -5.48
N LYS A 175 -4.06 4.10 -5.55
CA LYS A 175 -3.86 2.99 -6.48
C LYS A 175 -3.50 1.72 -5.71
N LEU A 176 -4.25 0.65 -5.96
CA LEU A 176 -3.92 -0.69 -5.49
C LEU A 176 -3.27 -1.47 -6.64
N VAL A 177 -2.07 -1.98 -6.42
CA VAL A 177 -1.27 -2.68 -7.43
C VAL A 177 -0.95 -4.08 -6.95
N LYS A 178 -1.12 -5.09 -7.81
CA LYS A 178 -0.69 -6.45 -7.50
C LYS A 178 0.82 -6.52 -7.40
N PHE A 179 1.31 -7.07 -6.29
CA PHE A 179 2.68 -7.49 -6.17
C PHE A 179 2.86 -8.88 -6.79
N ASP A 180 3.87 -9.02 -7.64
CA ASP A 180 4.25 -10.30 -8.24
C ASP A 180 5.72 -10.59 -7.89
N PRO A 181 5.99 -11.54 -6.98
CA PRO A 181 7.35 -11.81 -6.52
C PRO A 181 8.25 -12.40 -7.61
N ARG A 182 7.68 -12.84 -8.74
CA ARG A 182 8.45 -13.36 -9.88
C ARG A 182 8.98 -12.24 -10.77
N ARG A 183 8.48 -11.01 -10.61
CA ARG A 183 8.95 -9.86 -11.39
C ARG A 183 10.28 -9.36 -10.83
N PRO A 184 11.21 -8.97 -11.71
CA PRO A 184 12.39 -8.21 -11.31
C PRO A 184 11.97 -6.99 -10.50
N GLU A 185 12.66 -6.74 -9.38
CA GLU A 185 12.39 -5.62 -8.47
C GLU A 185 12.37 -4.26 -9.19
N GLN A 186 13.25 -4.10 -10.17
CA GLN A 186 13.34 -2.94 -11.07
C GLN A 186 12.12 -2.75 -12.01
N LEU A 187 11.19 -3.69 -12.06
CA LEU A 187 9.90 -3.58 -12.75
C LEU A 187 8.71 -3.44 -11.78
N VAL A 188 8.98 -3.47 -10.47
CA VAL A 188 7.97 -3.21 -9.44
C VAL A 188 7.81 -1.69 -9.33
N GLU A 189 6.61 -1.21 -9.62
CA GLU A 189 6.31 0.23 -9.70
C GLU A 189 6.73 1.01 -8.45
N ALA A 190 6.49 0.46 -7.25
CA ALA A 190 6.92 1.05 -5.99
C ALA A 190 8.44 1.27 -5.91
N GLU A 191 9.23 0.32 -6.39
CA GLU A 191 10.70 0.40 -6.36
C GLU A 191 11.22 1.37 -7.42
N CYS A 192 10.54 1.47 -8.57
CA CYS A 192 10.82 2.52 -9.55
C CYS A 192 10.65 3.92 -8.96
N PHE A 193 9.56 4.18 -8.24
CA PHE A 193 9.33 5.49 -7.59
C PHE A 193 10.34 5.77 -6.49
N LYS A 194 10.67 4.78 -5.64
CA LYS A 194 11.72 4.93 -4.61
C LYS A 194 13.08 5.24 -5.23
N ARG A 195 13.43 4.57 -6.34
CA ARG A 195 14.67 4.86 -7.07
C ARG A 195 14.66 6.26 -7.66
N LEU A 196 13.58 6.63 -8.33
CA LEU A 196 13.42 7.94 -8.97
C LEU A 196 13.51 9.08 -7.94
N TYR A 197 12.89 8.92 -6.77
CA TYR A 197 12.99 9.88 -5.66
C TYR A 197 14.41 10.01 -5.11
N ARG A 198 15.12 8.89 -4.95
CA ARG A 198 16.53 8.90 -4.48
C ARG A 198 17.45 9.62 -5.46
N GLU A 199 17.22 9.44 -6.76
CA GLU A 199 18.00 10.07 -7.83
C GLU A 199 17.60 11.54 -8.03
N ASN A 200 16.32 11.89 -7.81
CA ASN A 200 15.77 13.22 -8.06
C ASN A 200 14.75 13.60 -6.96
N PRO A 201 15.19 14.01 -5.76
CA PRO A 201 14.27 14.30 -4.65
C PRO A 201 13.25 15.40 -4.95
N GLU A 202 13.62 16.38 -5.77
CA GLU A 202 12.78 17.51 -6.17
C GLU A 202 11.58 17.11 -7.04
N ILE A 203 11.52 15.88 -7.57
CA ILE A 203 10.41 15.42 -8.42
C ILE A 203 9.05 15.44 -7.69
N VAL A 204 9.06 15.35 -6.36
CA VAL A 204 7.85 15.48 -5.52
C VAL A 204 7.23 16.87 -5.54
N HIS A 205 8.00 17.88 -5.97
CA HIS A 205 7.57 19.27 -6.09
C HIS A 205 7.23 19.66 -7.53
N ASP A 206 7.44 18.75 -8.49
CA ASP A 206 7.13 18.99 -9.90
C ASP A 206 5.63 18.82 -10.17
N ALA A 207 4.93 19.95 -10.34
CA ALA A 207 3.50 19.96 -10.64
C ALA A 207 3.14 19.40 -12.03
N GLN A 208 4.10 19.22 -12.94
CA GLN A 208 3.88 18.63 -14.26
C GLN A 208 3.97 17.11 -14.25
N VAL A 209 4.42 16.51 -13.14
CA VAL A 209 4.60 15.06 -13.03
C VAL A 209 3.70 14.52 -11.93
N ALA A 210 2.93 13.47 -12.26
CA ALA A 210 2.20 12.73 -11.24
C ALA A 210 3.20 11.87 -10.44
N PHE A 211 3.51 12.28 -9.22
CA PHE A 211 4.42 11.57 -8.32
C PHE A 211 3.71 11.17 -7.02
N PRO A 212 3.88 9.93 -6.52
CA PRO A 212 3.20 9.49 -5.31
C PRO A 212 3.73 10.21 -4.06
N HIS A 213 2.82 10.54 -3.14
CA HIS A 213 3.20 11.03 -1.81
C HIS A 213 3.52 9.88 -0.85
N HIS A 214 2.79 8.76 -0.95
CA HIS A 214 2.92 7.60 -0.07
C HIS A 214 3.00 6.31 -0.88
N ILE A 215 3.84 5.38 -0.43
CA ILE A 215 3.91 4.00 -0.91
C ILE A 215 3.76 3.08 0.28
N LEU A 216 2.62 2.39 0.35
CA LEU A 216 2.31 1.47 1.44
C LEU A 216 2.36 0.03 0.94
N ARG A 217 3.09 -0.83 1.66
CA ARG A 217 3.02 -2.28 1.48
C ARG A 217 1.89 -2.83 2.33
N LEU A 218 0.92 -3.48 1.69
CA LEU A 218 -0.22 -4.08 2.39
C LEU A 218 0.17 -5.43 2.97
N LEU A 219 -0.04 -5.61 4.27
CA LEU A 219 0.24 -6.85 4.97
C LEU A 219 -1.08 -7.56 5.33
N GLY A 220 -1.26 -8.78 4.82
CA GLY A 220 -2.38 -9.63 5.23
C GLY A 220 -2.13 -10.31 6.58
N ASP A 221 -3.05 -11.19 6.98
CA ASP A 221 -2.83 -12.07 8.13
C ASP A 221 -1.52 -12.85 7.96
N ARG A 222 -0.68 -12.81 9.01
CA ARG A 222 0.67 -13.42 9.04
C ARG A 222 1.72 -12.77 8.14
N GLY A 223 1.49 -11.53 7.69
CA GLY A 223 2.47 -10.81 6.85
C GLY A 223 2.56 -11.32 5.43
N VAL A 224 1.60 -12.14 4.99
CA VAL A 224 1.54 -12.69 3.64
C VAL A 224 0.54 -11.88 2.84
N ARG A 225 1.04 -11.14 1.84
CA ARG A 225 0.31 -10.74 0.63
C ARG A 225 1.27 -10.37 -0.49
#